data_AF-A0A8H4B0P7-F1
#
_entry.id   AF-A0A8H4B0P7-F1
#
_cell.length_a   1.000
_cell.length_b   1.000
_cell.length_c   1.000
_cell.angle_alpha   90.00
_cell.angle_beta   90.00
_cell.angle_gamma   90.00
#
_symmetry.space_group_name_H-M   'P 1'
#
loop_
_entity.id
_entity.type
_entity.pdbx_description
1 polymer ?
#
loop_
_entity_poly.entity_id
_entity_poly.type
_entity_poly.pdbx_seq_one_letter_code
_entity_poly.pdbx_strand_id
1 'polypeptide(L)'
;MSEEKIILNIGGIKYETLRSTLIAQPETLLGTMFQDQNEYIKNSINENEYFFNRNGEAFYHIMEFYRTGKLLWPTEIRESQVTYQQLKEELDYFQINKSKVFSSLASETTISTIDRFISILEQLIISNYISFNNKISLSISNNNHLNSLSQFRGCAFDILDNMEKQIEKHLVENFSELELKWKCQRECSYSYRYHECPFFDVYITFTSPVEKLLKPEDAQADITFAQVPVNTSEEMIILNVGGKKYETFQSALIAQPETLLGAMFQDRNKCMRHPINGNEYFFDRNSDAFYYIMEFYRTGKLTWPTESEKVTSKQLEEELDYFHIPFNKSKVLCSLALEAVRSNFKNLIFGFEELIIRCCNCFRNNIRLEIRREGDGGIRLVDNNKSSDRDSKHYYYLQDLQTFCVSKFKGPNAYHTLDNMEKQIGEHLVEVFSDLELKWEFSRTHDHSKIYISISFSFENIVKNINSQSTYE
;
A
#
# COMPACT_ATOMS: atom_id res chain seq x y z
N MET A 1 -24.23 -10.76 31.24
CA MET A 1 -25.00 -9.51 31.41
C MET A 1 -24.88 -8.75 30.10
N SER A 2 -25.97 -8.23 29.55
CA SER A 2 -25.94 -7.42 28.32
C SER A 2 -25.05 -6.19 28.52
N GLU A 3 -24.18 -5.87 27.56
CA GLU A 3 -23.35 -4.67 27.65
C GLU A 3 -24.24 -3.42 27.66
N GLU A 4 -24.13 -2.63 28.74
CA GLU A 4 -24.88 -1.39 28.92
C GLU A 4 -24.24 -0.27 28.10
N LYS A 5 -25.02 0.34 27.21
CA LYS A 5 -24.63 1.55 26.48
C LYS A 5 -24.85 2.79 27.33
N ILE A 6 -23.84 3.66 27.37
CA ILE A 6 -23.80 4.90 28.15
C ILE A 6 -23.62 6.10 27.22
N ILE A 7 -24.31 7.20 27.54
CA ILE A 7 -24.16 8.49 26.86
C ILE A 7 -23.54 9.49 27.84
N LEU A 8 -22.36 10.01 27.51
CA LEU A 8 -21.70 11.08 28.24
C LEU A 8 -21.91 12.41 27.52
N ASN A 9 -22.63 13.34 28.14
CA ASN A 9 -22.89 14.67 27.61
C ASN A 9 -21.93 15.68 28.25
N ILE A 10 -20.88 16.06 27.51
CA ILE A 10 -19.79 16.91 27.99
C ILE A 10 -19.92 18.30 27.37
N GLY A 11 -20.43 19.26 28.16
CA GLY A 11 -20.63 20.64 27.72
C GLY A 11 -21.58 20.78 26.53
N GLY A 12 -22.48 19.79 26.31
CA GLY A 12 -23.40 19.74 25.18
C GLY A 12 -23.01 18.76 24.06
N ILE A 13 -21.78 18.24 24.06
CA ILE A 13 -21.32 17.22 23.10
C ILE A 13 -21.58 15.83 23.67
N LYS A 14 -22.28 14.97 22.92
CA LYS A 14 -22.65 13.62 23.36
C LYS A 14 -21.66 12.57 22.85
N TYR A 15 -21.14 11.74 23.75
CA TYR A 15 -20.28 10.60 23.46
C TYR A 15 -20.97 9.31 23.87
N GLU A 16 -21.13 8.39 22.91
CA GLU A 16 -21.68 7.06 23.18
C GLU A 16 -20.56 6.04 23.37
N THR A 17 -20.69 5.20 24.39
CA THR A 17 -19.72 4.16 24.72
C THR A 17 -20.35 3.01 25.49
N LEU A 18 -19.57 1.96 25.77
CA LEU A 18 -19.98 0.84 26.61
C LEU A 18 -19.50 1.07 28.04
N ARG A 19 -20.26 0.56 28.99
CA ARG A 19 -19.85 0.53 30.40
C ARG A 19 -18.49 -0.15 30.59
N SER A 20 -18.25 -1.24 29.88
CA SER A 20 -16.98 -1.99 29.88
C SER A 20 -15.78 -1.10 29.52
N THR A 21 -15.95 -0.18 28.56
CA THR A 21 -14.91 0.78 28.14
C THR A 21 -14.50 1.72 29.27
N LEU A 22 -15.46 2.24 30.05
CA LEU A 22 -15.17 3.18 31.13
C LEU A 22 -14.51 2.49 32.33
N ILE A 23 -15.03 1.32 32.74
CA ILE A 23 -14.51 0.58 33.89
C ILE A 23 -13.14 -0.07 33.63
N ALA A 24 -12.70 -0.13 32.37
CA ALA A 24 -11.36 -0.61 32.01
C ALA A 24 -10.22 0.26 32.58
N GLN A 25 -10.52 1.51 32.94
CA GLN A 25 -9.58 2.42 33.63
C GLN A 25 -10.13 2.76 35.03
N PRO A 26 -10.16 1.81 35.98
CA PRO A 26 -10.87 1.95 37.25
C PRO A 26 -10.35 3.07 38.15
N GLU A 27 -9.11 3.54 37.94
CA GLU A 27 -8.47 4.61 38.70
C GLU A 27 -8.95 6.02 38.36
N THR A 28 -9.71 6.18 37.28
CA THR A 28 -10.18 7.49 36.81
C THR A 28 -11.55 7.84 37.39
N LEU A 29 -11.99 9.10 37.20
CA LEU A 29 -13.31 9.55 37.65
C LEU A 29 -14.44 8.70 37.06
N LEU A 30 -14.45 8.50 35.74
CA LEU A 30 -15.53 7.75 35.07
C LEU A 30 -15.42 6.26 35.36
N GLY A 31 -14.20 5.71 35.37
CA GLY A 31 -13.99 4.31 35.72
C GLY A 31 -14.46 3.99 37.13
N THR A 32 -14.22 4.88 38.09
CA THR A 32 -14.78 4.79 39.45
C THR A 32 -16.30 4.93 39.43
N MET A 33 -16.84 5.98 38.80
CA MET A 33 -18.28 6.28 38.79
C MET A 33 -19.13 5.13 38.25
N PHE A 34 -18.65 4.40 37.24
CA PHE A 34 -19.41 3.34 36.59
C PHE A 34 -19.19 1.93 37.15
N GLN A 35 -18.38 1.75 38.20
CA GLN A 35 -18.28 0.46 38.90
C GLN A 35 -19.60 0.05 39.56
N ASP A 36 -19.85 -1.26 39.69
CA ASP A 36 -21.09 -1.81 40.27
C ASP A 36 -21.33 -1.29 41.70
N GLN A 37 -20.23 -1.02 42.42
CA GLN A 37 -20.23 -0.55 43.79
C GLN A 37 -20.76 0.88 43.95
N ASN A 38 -20.77 1.66 42.87
CA ASN A 38 -20.97 3.11 42.88
C ASN A 38 -22.29 3.55 42.23
N GLU A 39 -23.29 2.66 42.14
CA GLU A 39 -24.60 3.00 41.55
C GLU A 39 -25.26 4.21 42.20
N TYR A 40 -25.06 4.42 43.51
CA TYR A 40 -25.62 5.55 44.24
C TYR A 40 -25.03 6.92 43.84
N ILE A 41 -23.93 6.95 43.08
CA ILE A 41 -23.26 8.17 42.60
C ILE A 41 -23.76 8.54 41.19
N LYS A 42 -24.47 7.64 40.51
CA LYS A 42 -24.97 7.82 39.14
C LYS A 42 -26.18 8.75 39.14
N ASN A 43 -25.98 10.00 38.74
CA ASN A 43 -27.07 10.95 38.46
C ASN A 43 -27.32 11.02 36.95
N SER A 44 -28.16 10.11 36.43
CA SER A 44 -28.57 10.12 35.02
C SER A 44 -29.66 11.17 34.77
N ILE A 45 -29.57 11.91 33.67
CA ILE A 45 -30.64 12.83 33.22
C ILE A 45 -31.78 12.04 32.57
N ASN A 46 -31.45 11.05 31.74
CA ASN A 46 -32.39 10.18 31.03
C ASN A 46 -31.84 8.75 31.02
N GLU A 47 -32.10 7.97 32.07
CA GLU A 47 -31.68 6.57 32.35
C GLU A 47 -30.18 6.25 32.12
N ASN A 48 -29.62 6.48 30.92
CA ASN A 48 -28.24 6.20 30.53
C ASN A 48 -27.44 7.46 30.07
N GLU A 49 -28.00 8.67 30.14
CA GLU A 49 -27.30 9.94 29.82
C GLU A 49 -26.77 10.66 31.08
N TYR A 50 -25.48 10.99 31.09
CA TYR A 50 -24.78 11.65 32.20
C TYR A 50 -24.13 12.96 31.75
N PHE A 51 -24.45 14.07 32.42
CA PHE A 51 -23.99 15.40 32.03
C PHE A 51 -22.81 15.90 32.87
N PHE A 52 -21.82 16.46 32.18
CA PHE A 52 -20.66 17.11 32.76
C PHE A 52 -20.49 18.48 32.11
N ASN A 53 -20.49 19.55 32.92
CA ASN A 53 -20.26 20.92 32.43
C ASN A 53 -18.76 21.18 32.22
N ARG A 54 -18.17 20.53 31.21
CA ARG A 54 -16.74 20.52 30.90
C ARG A 54 -16.50 20.75 29.40
N ASN A 55 -15.24 20.87 29.00
CA ASN A 55 -14.89 21.06 27.59
C ASN A 55 -15.09 19.76 26.80
N GLY A 56 -16.18 19.70 26.02
CA GLY A 56 -16.52 18.53 25.21
C GLY A 56 -15.55 18.23 24.08
N GLU A 57 -14.87 19.24 23.50
CA GLU A 57 -13.86 19.01 22.46
C GLU A 57 -12.59 18.39 23.06
N ALA A 58 -12.11 18.91 24.19
CA ALA A 58 -10.98 18.33 24.91
C ALA A 58 -11.27 16.90 25.39
N PHE A 59 -12.53 16.63 25.74
CA PHE A 59 -12.97 15.31 26.17
C PHE A 59 -12.87 14.25 25.08
N TYR A 60 -12.89 14.62 23.79
CA TYR A 60 -12.65 13.66 22.71
C TYR A 60 -11.37 12.85 22.95
N HIS A 61 -10.27 13.53 23.29
CA HIS A 61 -8.97 12.89 23.56
C HIS A 61 -8.98 12.02 24.81
N ILE A 62 -9.80 12.38 25.81
CA ILE A 62 -10.01 11.59 27.03
C ILE A 62 -10.83 10.34 26.71
N MET A 63 -11.86 10.45 25.87
CA MET A 63 -12.67 9.31 25.46
C MET A 63 -11.83 8.28 24.68
N GLU A 64 -10.94 8.74 23.80
CA GLU A 64 -9.99 7.87 23.11
C GLU A 64 -9.02 7.16 24.08
N PHE A 65 -8.64 7.80 25.19
CA PHE A 65 -7.88 7.14 26.25
C PHE A 65 -8.66 5.99 26.91
N TYR A 66 -9.97 6.10 27.14
CA TYR A 66 -10.75 4.97 27.66
C TYR A 66 -10.89 3.83 26.65
N ARG A 67 -11.01 4.16 25.35
CA ARG A 67 -11.14 3.16 24.28
C ARG A 67 -9.84 2.39 24.03
N THR A 68 -8.71 3.10 24.02
CA THR A 68 -7.42 2.57 23.55
C THR A 68 -6.39 2.37 24.65
N GLY A 69 -6.60 2.96 25.83
CA GLY A 69 -5.59 3.08 26.88
C GLY A 69 -4.50 4.13 26.62
N LYS A 70 -4.59 4.87 25.50
CA LYS A 70 -3.56 5.81 25.01
C LYS A 70 -4.15 7.19 24.79
N LEU A 71 -3.38 8.24 25.08
CA LEU A 71 -3.80 9.61 24.85
C LEU A 71 -3.47 10.01 23.42
N LEU A 72 -4.47 10.12 22.55
CA LEU A 72 -4.29 10.57 21.17
C LEU A 72 -4.37 12.10 21.12
N TRP A 73 -3.25 12.79 20.93
CA TRP A 73 -3.20 14.25 20.82
C TRP A 73 -2.38 14.71 19.61
N PRO A 74 -2.88 15.63 18.76
CA PRO A 74 -2.12 16.12 17.62
C PRO A 74 -0.88 16.89 18.11
N THR A 75 0.31 16.34 17.86
CA THR A 75 1.58 17.01 18.19
C THR A 75 1.95 18.08 17.16
N GLU A 76 1.36 18.05 15.97
CA GLU A 76 1.49 19.12 15.00
C GLU A 76 0.54 20.28 15.37
N ILE A 77 1.15 21.42 15.70
CA ILE A 77 0.52 22.63 16.31
C ILE A 77 -0.64 23.20 15.46
N ARG A 78 -0.84 22.73 14.22
CA ARG A 78 -1.73 23.37 13.24
C ARG A 78 -3.16 22.82 13.19
N GLU A 79 -3.48 21.72 13.87
CA GLU A 79 -4.78 21.04 13.64
C GLU A 79 -5.66 20.84 14.89
N SER A 80 -5.17 21.09 16.11
CA SER A 80 -6.00 20.91 17.30
C SER A 80 -6.83 22.16 17.62
N GLN A 81 -8.15 22.01 17.73
CA GLN A 81 -9.06 23.03 18.26
C GLN A 81 -8.88 23.24 19.78
N VAL A 82 -8.21 22.30 20.44
CA VAL A 82 -7.96 22.29 21.87
C VAL A 82 -6.49 22.64 22.14
N THR A 83 -6.22 23.46 23.13
CA THR A 83 -4.86 23.79 23.58
C THR A 83 -4.32 22.76 24.59
N TYR A 84 -2.99 22.65 24.70
CA TYR A 84 -2.35 21.79 25.72
C TYR A 84 -2.84 22.10 27.14
N GLN A 85 -3.05 23.38 27.45
CA GLN A 85 -3.53 23.80 28.77
C GLN A 85 -4.96 23.33 29.03
N GLN A 86 -5.87 23.46 28.06
CA GLN A 86 -7.24 22.96 28.17
C GLN A 86 -7.28 21.43 28.36
N LEU A 87 -6.47 20.69 27.60
CA LEU A 87 -6.38 19.23 27.77
C LEU A 87 -5.87 18.86 29.18
N LYS A 88 -4.83 19.55 29.64
CA LYS A 88 -4.25 19.32 30.97
C LYS A 88 -5.28 19.53 32.08
N GLU A 89 -6.11 20.56 31.98
CA GLU A 89 -7.20 20.84 32.94
C GLU A 89 -8.27 19.76 32.94
N GLU A 90 -8.64 19.23 31.77
CA GLU A 90 -9.60 18.12 31.70
C GLU A 90 -9.00 16.81 32.23
N LEU A 91 -7.74 16.50 31.93
CA LEU A 91 -7.06 15.33 32.51
C LEU A 91 -7.06 15.36 34.04
N ASP A 92 -6.88 16.56 34.63
CA ASP A 92 -6.97 16.75 36.07
C ASP A 92 -8.39 16.52 36.60
N TYR A 93 -9.41 17.06 35.92
CA TYR A 93 -10.81 16.88 36.31
C TYR A 93 -11.24 15.42 36.29
N PHE A 94 -10.91 14.70 35.21
CA PHE A 94 -11.24 13.28 35.05
C PHE A 94 -10.30 12.34 35.79
N GLN A 95 -9.36 12.87 36.58
CA GLN A 95 -8.42 12.14 37.43
C GLN A 95 -7.52 11.16 36.65
N ILE A 96 -7.10 11.54 35.44
CA ILE A 96 -6.21 10.75 34.60
C ILE A 96 -4.75 11.10 34.94
N ASN A 97 -3.91 10.09 35.14
CA ASN A 97 -2.51 10.30 35.50
C ASN A 97 -1.72 10.91 34.33
N LYS A 98 -1.53 12.24 34.37
CA LYS A 98 -0.77 13.04 33.40
C LYS A 98 0.62 12.49 33.08
N SER A 99 1.37 12.06 34.10
CA SER A 99 2.75 11.57 33.89
C SER A 99 2.79 10.29 33.05
N LYS A 100 1.84 9.38 33.30
CA LYS A 100 1.68 8.13 32.54
C LYS A 100 1.22 8.41 31.11
N VAL A 101 0.22 9.27 30.92
CA VAL A 101 -0.31 9.54 29.57
C VAL A 101 0.63 10.37 28.71
N PHE A 102 1.35 11.35 29.26
CA PHE A 102 2.30 12.16 28.48
C PHE A 102 3.58 11.39 28.12
N SER A 103 4.06 10.51 29.00
CA SER A 103 5.18 9.62 28.65
C SER A 103 4.79 8.60 27.58
N SER A 104 3.57 8.06 27.64
CA SER A 104 3.00 7.22 26.57
C SER A 104 2.90 8.00 25.26
N LEU A 105 2.32 9.21 25.28
CA LEU A 105 2.17 10.06 24.11
C LEU A 105 3.54 10.42 23.48
N ALA A 106 4.54 10.78 24.28
CA ALA A 106 5.88 11.08 23.77
C ALA A 106 6.50 9.85 23.08
N SER A 107 6.37 8.68 23.71
CA SER A 107 6.84 7.41 23.14
C SER A 107 6.11 7.10 21.83
N GLU A 108 4.79 7.24 21.79
CA GLU A 108 3.96 7.01 20.60
C GLU A 108 4.30 7.99 19.46
N THR A 109 4.58 9.25 19.79
CA THR A 109 5.00 10.26 18.79
C THR A 109 6.35 9.89 18.17
N THR A 110 7.31 9.47 18.99
CA THR A 110 8.62 8.99 18.52
C THR A 110 8.46 7.73 17.67
N ILE A 111 7.68 6.75 18.12
CA ILE A 111 7.38 5.51 17.39
C ILE A 111 6.75 5.84 16.04
N SER A 112 5.72 6.70 16.00
CA SER A 112 5.05 7.13 14.76
C SER A 112 6.01 7.80 13.78
N THR A 113 6.94 8.63 14.28
CA THR A 113 7.97 9.27 13.46
C THR A 113 8.90 8.24 12.83
N ILE A 114 9.32 7.23 13.60
CA ILE A 114 10.17 6.13 13.12
C ILE A 114 9.40 5.25 12.13
N ASP A 115 8.15 4.90 12.43
CA ASP A 115 7.29 4.09 11.56
C ASP A 115 7.08 4.76 10.20
N ARG A 116 6.85 6.08 10.18
CA ARG A 116 6.76 6.87 8.94
C ARG A 116 8.10 6.85 8.18
N PHE A 117 9.23 6.92 8.89
CA PHE A 117 10.56 6.88 8.25
C PHE A 117 10.82 5.53 7.58
N ILE A 118 10.52 4.44 8.30
CA ILE A 118 10.60 3.07 7.80
C ILE A 118 9.68 2.90 6.59
N SER A 119 8.43 3.36 6.68
CA SER A 119 7.44 3.23 5.61
C SER A 119 7.91 3.85 4.30
N ILE A 120 8.58 5.02 4.34
CA ILE A 120 9.17 5.62 3.14
C ILE A 120 10.30 4.76 2.59
N LEU A 121 11.18 4.23 3.46
CA LEU A 121 12.26 3.35 3.00
C LEU A 121 11.69 2.08 2.36
N GLU A 122 10.64 1.49 2.92
CA GLU A 122 9.94 0.34 2.33
C GLU A 122 9.39 0.68 0.94
N GLN A 123 8.73 1.83 0.78
CA GLN A 123 8.24 2.27 -0.52
C GLN A 123 9.35 2.59 -1.52
N LEU A 124 10.46 3.17 -1.05
CA LEU A 124 11.63 3.41 -1.88
C LEU A 124 12.19 2.08 -2.39
N ILE A 125 12.28 1.06 -1.54
CA ILE A 125 12.71 -0.29 -1.93
C ILE A 125 11.74 -0.88 -2.96
N ILE A 126 10.44 -0.84 -2.69
CA ILE A 126 9.40 -1.40 -3.59
C ILE A 126 9.40 -0.68 -4.95
N SER A 127 9.44 0.65 -4.97
CA SER A 127 9.45 1.43 -6.21
C SER A 127 10.72 1.21 -7.04
N ASN A 128 11.89 1.08 -6.39
CA ASN A 128 13.14 0.73 -7.06
C ASN A 128 13.10 -0.70 -7.60
N TYR A 129 12.55 -1.65 -6.84
CA TYR A 129 12.34 -3.02 -7.31
C TYR A 129 11.43 -3.08 -8.55
N ILE A 130 10.30 -2.37 -8.52
CA ILE A 130 9.34 -2.33 -9.65
C ILE A 130 9.98 -1.71 -10.92
N SER A 131 10.91 -0.79 -10.75
CA SER A 131 11.68 -0.17 -11.84
C SER A 131 12.98 -0.90 -12.19
N PHE A 132 13.14 -2.16 -11.74
CA PHE A 132 14.33 -2.98 -11.98
C PHE A 132 15.64 -2.39 -11.45
N ASN A 133 15.59 -1.39 -10.58
CA ASN A 133 16.76 -0.88 -9.89
C ASN A 133 16.99 -1.65 -8.59
N ASN A 134 17.91 -2.60 -8.61
CA ASN A 134 18.21 -3.43 -7.45
C ASN A 134 19.32 -2.87 -6.54
N LYS A 135 19.71 -1.60 -6.74
CA LYS A 135 20.72 -0.90 -5.96
C LYS A 135 20.26 0.52 -5.64
N ILE A 136 20.21 0.84 -4.36
CA ILE A 136 19.83 2.16 -3.87
C ILE A 136 21.03 2.76 -3.12
N SER A 137 21.31 4.04 -3.35
CA SER A 137 22.32 4.80 -2.64
C SER A 137 21.70 6.10 -2.14
N LEU A 138 21.74 6.32 -0.83
CA LEU A 138 21.18 7.49 -0.16
C LEU A 138 22.25 8.18 0.65
N SER A 139 22.32 9.50 0.57
CA SER A 139 23.18 10.32 1.44
C SER A 139 22.32 11.19 2.35
N ILE A 140 22.47 10.99 3.66
CA ILE A 140 21.61 11.57 4.71
C ILE A 140 22.44 12.45 5.63
N SER A 141 22.22 13.76 5.59
CA SER A 141 22.91 14.75 6.43
C SER A 141 21.94 15.62 7.22
N ASN A 142 22.47 16.30 8.25
CA ASN A 142 21.71 17.24 9.08
C ASN A 142 21.13 18.44 8.31
N ASN A 143 21.75 18.82 7.18
CA ASN A 143 21.38 20.01 6.41
C ASN A 143 20.61 19.66 5.11
N ASN A 144 20.08 18.45 4.99
CA ASN A 144 19.53 17.95 3.74
C ASN A 144 18.33 18.78 3.23
N HIS A 145 18.57 19.55 2.17
CA HIS A 145 17.55 20.28 1.41
C HIS A 145 17.00 19.49 0.20
N LEU A 146 17.67 18.42 -0.24
CA LEU A 146 17.36 17.65 -1.45
C LEU A 146 17.41 16.16 -1.11
N ASN A 147 16.28 15.46 -1.16
CA ASN A 147 16.10 14.01 -1.36
C ASN A 147 14.63 13.61 -1.08
N SER A 148 14.23 12.39 -1.46
CA SER A 148 12.93 11.76 -1.16
C SER A 148 12.56 11.74 0.34
N LEU A 149 13.54 11.97 1.21
CA LEU A 149 13.39 12.10 2.66
C LEU A 149 13.21 13.57 3.12
N SER A 150 12.89 14.50 2.23
CA SER A 150 12.72 15.93 2.56
C SER A 150 11.66 16.19 3.62
N GLN A 151 10.71 15.27 3.81
CA GLN A 151 9.70 15.33 4.86
C GLN A 151 10.22 14.97 6.28
N PHE A 152 11.50 14.59 6.38
CA PHE A 152 12.22 14.34 7.63
C PHE A 152 13.39 15.31 7.83
N ARG A 153 13.30 16.52 7.25
CA ARG A 153 14.31 17.58 7.39
C ARG A 153 14.68 17.78 8.85
N GLY A 154 15.96 17.57 9.16
CA GLY A 154 16.54 17.77 10.49
C GLY A 154 16.43 16.59 11.46
N CYS A 155 15.64 15.55 11.18
CA CYS A 155 15.53 14.38 12.07
C CYS A 155 15.90 13.04 11.41
N ALA A 156 15.95 12.94 10.08
CA ALA A 156 16.37 11.72 9.39
C ALA A 156 17.77 11.24 9.83
N PHE A 157 18.71 12.18 9.98
CA PHE A 157 20.05 11.88 10.47
C PHE A 157 20.00 11.37 11.91
N ASP A 158 19.29 12.05 12.81
CA ASP A 158 19.17 11.65 14.22
C ASP A 158 18.48 10.30 14.38
N ILE A 159 17.47 10.00 13.55
CA ILE A 159 16.81 8.70 13.51
C ILE A 159 17.83 7.61 13.19
N LEU A 160 18.66 7.79 12.15
CA LEU A 160 19.71 6.82 11.83
C LEU A 160 20.78 6.75 12.92
N ASP A 161 21.26 7.88 13.44
CA ASP A 161 22.29 7.91 14.49
C ASP A 161 21.88 7.12 15.75
N ASN A 162 20.57 7.10 16.05
CA ASN A 162 20.04 6.39 17.22
C ASN A 162 19.49 4.99 16.92
N MET A 163 18.98 4.73 15.70
CA MET A 163 18.15 3.55 15.39
C MET A 163 18.62 2.75 14.17
N GLU A 164 19.81 3.02 13.61
CA GLU A 164 20.33 2.35 12.41
C GLU A 164 20.15 0.82 12.46
N LYS A 165 20.60 0.17 13.53
CA LYS A 165 20.58 -1.30 13.65
C LYS A 165 19.18 -1.88 13.69
N GLN A 166 18.25 -1.18 14.34
CA GLN A 166 16.85 -1.59 14.44
C GLN A 166 16.16 -1.45 13.09
N ILE A 167 16.45 -0.36 12.37
CA ILE A 167 15.93 -0.10 11.02
C ILE A 167 16.49 -1.14 10.03
N GLU A 168 17.79 -1.38 10.07
CA GLU A 168 18.44 -2.44 9.28
C GLU A 168 17.76 -3.79 9.52
N LYS A 169 17.66 -4.21 10.78
CA LYS A 169 17.03 -5.48 11.14
C LYS A 169 15.61 -5.58 10.59
N HIS A 170 14.80 -4.54 10.81
CA HIS A 170 13.41 -4.50 10.36
C HIS A 170 13.29 -4.61 8.83
N LEU A 171 14.10 -3.85 8.09
CA LEU A 171 14.06 -3.87 6.62
C LEU A 171 14.59 -5.19 6.04
N VAL A 172 15.64 -5.77 6.63
CA VAL A 172 16.17 -7.07 6.22
C VAL A 172 15.16 -8.18 6.47
N GLU A 173 14.43 -8.16 7.59
CA GLU A 173 13.35 -9.12 7.87
C GLU A 173 12.17 -8.94 6.91
N ASN A 174 11.69 -7.70 6.72
CA ASN A 174 10.55 -7.40 5.85
C ASN A 174 10.84 -7.62 4.36
N PHE A 175 12.09 -7.58 3.91
CA PHE A 175 12.47 -7.88 2.53
C PHE A 175 13.39 -9.10 2.42
N SER A 176 13.29 -10.02 3.39
CA SER A 176 14.07 -11.27 3.42
C SER A 176 13.81 -12.13 2.17
N GLU A 177 12.58 -12.17 1.67
CA GLU A 177 12.23 -12.82 0.40
C GLU A 177 13.02 -12.25 -0.78
N LEU A 178 13.41 -10.97 -0.76
CA LEU A 178 14.21 -10.33 -1.80
C LEU A 178 15.71 -10.41 -1.52
N GLU A 179 16.14 -11.10 -0.46
CA GLU A 179 17.53 -11.17 0.00
C GLU A 179 18.15 -9.77 0.20
N LEU A 180 17.40 -8.86 0.82
CA LEU A 180 17.86 -7.49 1.04
C LEU A 180 19.15 -7.46 1.88
N LYS A 181 20.11 -6.66 1.40
CA LYS A 181 21.37 -6.35 2.10
C LYS A 181 21.44 -4.85 2.33
N TRP A 182 21.72 -4.49 3.57
CA TRP A 182 21.91 -3.13 4.04
C TRP A 182 23.38 -2.89 4.35
N LYS A 183 23.90 -1.72 3.99
CA LYS A 183 25.19 -1.22 4.43
C LYS A 183 25.06 0.28 4.69
N CYS A 184 25.42 0.72 5.88
CA CYS A 184 25.44 2.13 6.24
C CYS A 184 26.85 2.53 6.66
N GLN A 185 27.29 3.70 6.22
CA GLN A 185 28.61 4.26 6.57
C GLN A 185 28.42 5.70 7.06
N ARG A 186 28.93 6.00 8.25
CA ARG A 186 29.00 7.37 8.75
C ARG A 186 30.26 8.02 8.22
N GLU A 187 30.09 9.15 7.55
CA GLU A 187 31.17 9.93 6.98
C GLU A 187 31.08 11.39 7.44
N CYS A 188 32.17 12.15 7.26
CA CYS A 188 32.22 13.58 7.54
C CYS A 188 32.80 14.29 6.32
N SER A 189 32.11 15.35 5.86
CA SER A 189 32.64 16.23 4.83
C SER A 189 33.17 17.53 5.45
N TYR A 190 34.27 18.04 4.91
CA TYR A 190 34.86 19.31 5.33
C TYR A 190 34.36 20.43 4.42
N SER A 191 33.73 21.45 5.00
CA SER A 191 33.27 22.64 4.29
C SER A 191 34.03 23.87 4.79
N TYR A 192 34.50 24.73 3.89
CA TYR A 192 35.16 25.98 4.28
C TYR A 192 34.26 26.96 5.05
N ARG A 193 32.92 26.76 5.03
CA ARG A 193 31.93 27.63 5.69
C ARG A 193 31.25 27.02 6.92
N TYR A 194 31.35 25.73 7.14
CA TYR A 194 30.71 25.02 8.25
C TYR A 194 31.72 24.04 8.86
N HIS A 195 31.78 23.94 10.19
CA HIS A 195 32.49 22.85 10.86
C HIS A 195 32.04 21.47 10.32
N GLU A 196 32.82 20.40 10.59
CA GLU A 196 32.58 19.03 10.10
C GLU A 196 31.09 18.71 9.96
N CYS A 197 30.68 18.37 8.74
CA CYS A 197 29.29 18.06 8.41
C CYS A 197 29.15 16.53 8.32
N PRO A 198 28.68 15.85 9.39
CA PRO A 198 28.47 14.42 9.36
C PRO A 198 27.30 14.06 8.44
N PHE A 199 27.43 12.93 7.76
CA PHE A 199 26.37 12.33 6.95
C PHE A 199 26.46 10.80 6.99
N PHE A 200 25.38 10.15 6.62
CA PHE A 200 25.30 8.70 6.43
C PHE A 200 25.15 8.38 4.95
N ASP A 201 26.02 7.53 4.42
CA ASP A 201 25.82 6.88 3.13
C ASP A 201 25.22 5.49 3.35
N VAL A 202 23.99 5.33 2.90
CA VAL A 202 23.22 4.09 2.98
C VAL A 202 23.16 3.45 1.61
N TYR A 203 23.61 2.20 1.54
CA TYR A 203 23.57 1.34 0.36
C TYR A 203 22.63 0.17 0.63
N ILE A 204 21.61 0.03 -0.21
CA ILE A 204 20.67 -1.09 -0.15
C ILE A 204 20.79 -1.86 -1.46
N THR A 205 20.90 -3.18 -1.37
CA THR A 205 20.88 -4.06 -2.55
C THR A 205 19.95 -5.23 -2.31
N PHE A 206 19.33 -5.74 -3.36
CA PHE A 206 18.43 -6.89 -3.30
C PHE A 206 18.47 -7.69 -4.60
N THR A 207 17.84 -8.86 -4.60
CA THR A 207 17.77 -9.78 -5.74
C THR A 207 17.12 -9.09 -6.94
N SER A 208 17.61 -9.41 -8.15
CA SER A 208 17.04 -8.84 -9.37
C SER A 208 15.59 -9.30 -9.58
N PRO A 209 14.66 -8.41 -9.95
CA PRO A 209 13.31 -8.81 -10.33
C PRO A 209 13.27 -9.77 -11.50
N VAL A 210 14.21 -9.64 -12.45
CA VAL A 210 14.33 -10.56 -13.60
C VAL A 210 14.63 -11.98 -13.12
N GLU A 211 15.60 -12.13 -12.21
CA GLU A 211 15.98 -13.43 -11.67
C GLU A 211 14.81 -14.08 -10.92
N LYS A 212 14.08 -13.32 -10.10
CA LYS A 212 12.90 -13.82 -9.39
C LYS A 212 11.74 -14.19 -10.34
N LEU A 213 11.51 -13.42 -11.40
CA LEU A 213 10.43 -13.70 -12.37
C LEU A 213 10.71 -14.93 -13.25
N LEU A 214 11.98 -15.20 -13.57
CA LEU A 214 12.39 -16.30 -14.44
C LEU A 214 12.62 -17.62 -13.69
N LYS A 215 12.67 -17.60 -12.35
CA LYS A 215 12.70 -18.83 -11.58
C LYS A 215 11.43 -19.63 -11.88
N PRO A 216 11.53 -20.93 -12.23
CA PRO A 216 10.34 -21.78 -12.36
C PRO A 216 9.61 -21.69 -11.04
N GLU A 217 8.32 -21.34 -11.08
CA GLU A 217 7.51 -21.18 -9.88
C GLU A 217 7.68 -22.44 -9.01
N ASP A 218 8.27 -22.28 -7.83
CA ASP A 218 8.11 -23.29 -6.80
C ASP A 218 6.59 -23.36 -6.59
N ALA A 219 6.02 -24.47 -7.03
CA ALA A 219 4.63 -24.74 -6.83
C ALA A 219 4.32 -24.59 -5.33
N GLN A 220 3.22 -23.88 -5.06
CA GLN A 220 2.46 -23.84 -3.82
C GLN A 220 2.80 -22.79 -2.74
N ALA A 221 1.70 -22.14 -2.35
CA ALA A 221 1.31 -21.74 -0.99
C ALA A 221 1.72 -20.34 -0.52
N ASP A 222 1.05 -19.32 -1.05
CA ASP A 222 0.89 -18.06 -0.36
C ASP A 222 -0.56 -17.61 -0.44
N ILE A 223 -1.19 -17.55 0.75
CA ILE A 223 -2.51 -17.03 1.08
C ILE A 223 -3.38 -16.76 -0.16
N THR A 224 -3.88 -17.83 -0.76
CA THR A 224 -4.88 -17.76 -1.82
C THR A 224 -5.74 -18.99 -1.63
N PHE A 225 -6.79 -18.89 -0.83
CA PHE A 225 -7.82 -19.92 -0.82
C PHE A 225 -8.82 -19.60 -1.92
N ALA A 226 -9.17 -20.60 -2.72
CA ALA A 226 -10.24 -20.46 -3.68
C ALA A 226 -11.56 -20.41 -2.90
N GLN A 227 -12.32 -19.32 -3.04
CA GLN A 227 -13.68 -19.30 -2.51
C GLN A 227 -14.51 -20.37 -3.21
N VAL A 228 -15.16 -21.22 -2.42
CA VAL A 228 -16.18 -22.16 -2.91
C VAL A 228 -17.38 -21.33 -3.40
N PRO A 229 -17.98 -21.65 -4.56
CA PRO A 229 -19.12 -20.89 -5.06
C PRO A 229 -20.24 -20.79 -4.03
N VAL A 230 -20.66 -19.55 -3.77
CA VAL A 230 -21.70 -19.18 -2.80
C VAL A 230 -23.00 -19.92 -3.12
N ASN A 231 -23.52 -20.66 -2.15
CA ASN A 231 -24.84 -21.29 -2.26
C ASN A 231 -25.92 -20.24 -1.98
N THR A 232 -26.90 -20.08 -2.86
CA THR A 232 -27.91 -18.99 -2.82
C THR A 232 -28.92 -19.07 -1.67
N SER A 233 -28.82 -20.09 -0.80
CA SER A 233 -29.61 -20.24 0.43
C SER A 233 -28.86 -19.86 1.71
N GLU A 234 -27.68 -19.24 1.61
CA GLU A 234 -26.82 -18.94 2.75
C GLU A 234 -27.26 -17.71 3.58
N GLU A 235 -27.07 -17.81 4.89
CA GLU A 235 -27.35 -16.73 5.85
C GLU A 235 -26.34 -15.59 5.68
N MET A 236 -26.83 -14.44 5.20
CA MET A 236 -26.10 -13.19 5.24
C MET A 236 -26.08 -12.64 6.65
N ILE A 237 -24.93 -12.16 7.08
CA ILE A 237 -24.74 -11.52 8.38
C ILE A 237 -24.24 -10.09 8.22
N ILE A 238 -24.41 -9.28 9.26
CA ILE A 238 -23.91 -7.90 9.32
C ILE A 238 -22.79 -7.82 10.35
N LEU A 239 -21.60 -7.40 9.94
CA LEU A 239 -20.50 -7.03 10.83
C LEU A 239 -20.49 -5.51 10.95
N ASN A 240 -20.90 -4.98 12.10
CA ASN A 240 -20.83 -3.56 12.40
C ASN A 240 -19.50 -3.25 13.08
N VAL A 241 -18.54 -2.72 12.32
CA VAL A 241 -17.19 -2.42 12.78
C VAL A 241 -17.05 -0.91 12.96
N GLY A 242 -16.91 -0.44 14.19
CA GLY A 242 -16.76 0.98 14.52
C GLY A 242 -17.92 1.86 14.02
N GLY A 243 -19.13 1.28 13.89
CA GLY A 243 -20.32 1.95 13.35
C GLY A 243 -20.57 1.73 11.85
N LYS A 244 -19.58 1.23 11.10
CA LYS A 244 -19.71 0.92 9.66
C LYS A 244 -20.14 -0.53 9.46
N LYS A 245 -21.20 -0.74 8.67
CA LYS A 245 -21.79 -2.06 8.43
C LYS A 245 -21.18 -2.72 7.20
N TYR A 246 -20.66 -3.92 7.39
CA TYR A 246 -20.16 -4.81 6.35
C TYR A 246 -21.08 -6.02 6.24
N GLU A 247 -21.57 -6.29 5.03
CA GLU A 247 -22.41 -7.46 4.75
C GLU A 247 -21.57 -8.54 4.08
N THR A 248 -21.73 -9.78 4.55
CA THR A 248 -21.03 -10.95 4.00
C THR A 248 -21.81 -12.23 4.30
N PHE A 249 -21.44 -13.31 3.62
CA PHE A 249 -21.95 -14.65 3.91
C PHE A 249 -21.16 -15.29 5.05
N GLN A 250 -21.86 -16.03 5.92
CA GLN A 250 -21.20 -16.78 7.00
C GLN A 250 -20.16 -17.79 6.46
N SER A 251 -20.44 -18.39 5.29
CA SER A 251 -19.55 -19.32 4.58
C SER A 251 -18.19 -18.71 4.23
N ALA A 252 -18.17 -17.44 3.79
CA ALA A 252 -16.95 -16.73 3.44
C ALA A 252 -16.01 -16.59 4.64
N LEU A 253 -16.56 -16.42 5.84
CA LEU A 253 -15.78 -16.35 7.09
C LEU A 253 -15.32 -17.74 7.52
N ILE A 254 -16.24 -18.72 7.52
CA ILE A 254 -15.97 -20.12 7.91
C ILE A 254 -14.86 -20.76 7.07
N ALA A 255 -14.70 -20.30 5.82
CA ALA A 255 -13.66 -20.78 4.90
C ALA A 255 -12.24 -20.63 5.46
N GLN A 256 -12.01 -19.73 6.43
CA GLN A 256 -10.72 -19.52 7.09
C GLN A 256 -10.86 -19.78 8.61
N PRO A 257 -10.97 -21.05 9.04
CA PRO A 257 -11.30 -21.40 10.43
C PRO A 257 -10.25 -21.01 11.47
N GLU A 258 -9.03 -20.69 11.06
CA GLU A 258 -7.91 -20.25 11.89
C GLU A 258 -8.02 -18.79 12.34
N THR A 259 -8.84 -17.98 11.65
CA THR A 259 -9.04 -16.57 11.98
C THR A 259 -10.09 -16.38 13.07
N LEU A 260 -10.13 -15.20 13.70
CA LEU A 260 -11.13 -14.88 14.73
C LEU A 260 -12.57 -15.04 14.20
N LEU A 261 -12.88 -14.43 13.04
CA LEU A 261 -14.22 -14.48 12.48
C LEU A 261 -14.56 -15.89 11.98
N GLY A 262 -13.63 -16.56 11.30
CA GLY A 262 -13.85 -17.91 10.82
C GLY A 262 -14.07 -18.91 11.95
N ALA A 263 -13.35 -18.76 13.06
CA ALA A 263 -13.59 -19.52 14.28
C ALA A 263 -14.94 -19.18 14.93
N MET A 264 -15.27 -17.90 15.10
CA MET A 264 -16.52 -17.43 15.74
C MET A 264 -17.78 -17.97 15.05
N PHE A 265 -17.74 -18.07 13.71
CA PHE A 265 -18.89 -18.53 12.92
C PHE A 265 -18.91 -20.04 12.67
N GLN A 266 -18.02 -20.83 13.26
CA GLN A 266 -18.15 -22.29 13.29
C GLN A 266 -19.35 -22.72 14.14
N ASP A 267 -20.00 -23.84 13.79
CA ASP A 267 -21.15 -24.37 14.56
C ASP A 267 -20.80 -24.69 16.01
N ARG A 268 -19.58 -25.19 16.26
CA ARG A 268 -19.07 -25.49 17.61
C ARG A 268 -18.93 -24.26 18.51
N ASN A 269 -18.88 -23.05 17.92
CA ASN A 269 -18.61 -21.80 18.61
C ASN A 269 -19.83 -20.87 18.68
N LYS A 270 -21.05 -21.39 18.50
CA LYS A 270 -22.30 -20.60 18.59
C LYS A 270 -22.43 -19.78 19.87
N CYS A 271 -21.84 -20.23 20.98
CA CYS A 271 -21.83 -19.49 22.25
C CYS A 271 -21.05 -18.16 22.20
N MET A 272 -20.14 -17.98 21.24
CA MET A 272 -19.39 -16.73 21.04
C MET A 272 -20.20 -15.69 20.25
N ARG A 273 -21.34 -16.09 19.68
CA ARG A 273 -22.18 -15.23 18.85
C ARG A 273 -23.09 -14.41 19.74
N HIS A 274 -22.88 -13.10 19.75
CA HIS A 274 -23.71 -12.14 20.47
C HIS A 274 -24.32 -11.14 19.49
N PRO A 275 -25.28 -11.57 18.63
CA PRO A 275 -25.86 -10.68 17.65
C PRO A 275 -26.81 -9.66 18.31
N ILE A 276 -26.65 -8.42 17.92
CA ILE A 276 -27.63 -7.34 18.06
C ILE A 276 -28.75 -7.61 17.04
N ASN A 277 -30.01 -7.51 17.49
CA ASN A 277 -31.20 -7.68 16.65
C ASN A 277 -31.23 -9.00 15.86
N GLY A 278 -30.54 -10.04 16.34
CA GLY A 278 -30.57 -11.39 15.77
C GLY A 278 -29.59 -11.65 14.60
N ASN A 279 -29.00 -10.62 13.98
CA ASN A 279 -28.10 -10.82 12.82
C ASN A 279 -26.92 -9.82 12.69
N GLU A 280 -26.79 -8.87 13.61
CA GLU A 280 -25.74 -7.83 13.55
C GLU A 280 -24.70 -8.02 14.65
N TYR A 281 -23.43 -8.14 14.29
CA TYR A 281 -22.31 -8.37 15.22
C TYR A 281 -21.46 -7.10 15.32
N PHE A 282 -21.39 -6.52 16.51
CA PHE A 282 -20.66 -5.27 16.73
C PHE A 282 -19.21 -5.52 17.16
N PHE A 283 -18.29 -4.78 16.54
CA PHE A 283 -16.86 -4.77 16.87
C PHE A 283 -16.41 -3.31 17.02
N ASP A 284 -15.92 -2.94 18.19
CA ASP A 284 -15.39 -1.59 18.46
C ASP A 284 -13.95 -1.45 17.92
N ARG A 285 -13.79 -1.54 16.60
CA ARG A 285 -12.50 -1.61 15.88
C ARG A 285 -12.43 -0.62 14.71
N ASN A 286 -11.25 -0.47 14.10
CA ASN A 286 -11.02 0.45 12.99
C ASN A 286 -11.73 -0.02 11.71
N SER A 287 -12.81 0.67 11.33
CA SER A 287 -13.62 0.29 10.19
C SER A 287 -12.94 0.45 8.83
N ASP A 288 -11.98 1.38 8.68
CA ASP A 288 -11.28 1.59 7.41
C ASP A 288 -10.22 0.51 7.20
N ALA A 289 -9.49 0.11 8.24
CA ALA A 289 -8.56 -1.02 8.17
C ALA A 289 -9.29 -2.36 7.95
N PHE A 290 -10.49 -2.51 8.52
CA PHE A 290 -11.32 -3.70 8.34
C PHE A 290 -11.72 -3.96 6.87
N TYR A 291 -11.68 -2.96 5.99
CA TYR A 291 -11.88 -3.15 4.56
C TYR A 291 -10.92 -4.20 3.98
N TYR A 292 -9.63 -4.13 4.34
CA TYR A 292 -8.59 -5.07 3.87
C TYR A 292 -8.82 -6.48 4.41
N ILE A 293 -9.27 -6.58 5.68
CA ILE A 293 -9.67 -7.86 6.28
C ILE A 293 -10.81 -8.49 5.49
N MET A 294 -11.82 -7.70 5.10
CA MET A 294 -12.92 -8.18 4.28
C MET A 294 -12.50 -8.59 2.87
N GLU A 295 -11.60 -7.84 2.23
CA GLU A 295 -11.05 -8.21 0.92
C GLU A 295 -10.23 -9.51 0.99
N PHE A 296 -9.51 -9.76 2.08
CA PHE A 296 -8.89 -11.05 2.34
C PHE A 296 -9.92 -12.18 2.36
N TYR A 297 -11.03 -12.04 3.09
CA TYR A 297 -12.08 -13.06 3.09
C TYR A 297 -12.68 -13.30 1.71
N ARG A 298 -12.86 -12.24 0.91
CA ARG A 298 -13.49 -12.29 -0.44
C ARG A 298 -12.59 -12.88 -1.52
N THR A 299 -11.35 -12.42 -1.57
CA THR A 299 -10.42 -12.72 -2.67
C THR A 299 -9.43 -13.83 -2.33
N GLY A 300 -9.31 -14.14 -1.04
CA GLY A 300 -8.26 -14.98 -0.51
C GLY A 300 -6.90 -14.29 -0.45
N LYS A 301 -6.76 -13.06 -0.96
CA LYS A 301 -5.49 -12.32 -1.04
C LYS A 301 -5.48 -11.13 -0.07
N LEU A 302 -4.37 -10.93 0.61
CA LEU A 302 -4.15 -9.74 1.43
C LEU A 302 -3.55 -8.62 0.57
N THR A 303 -4.24 -7.49 0.50
CA THR A 303 -3.72 -6.25 -0.11
C THR A 303 -3.08 -5.38 0.96
N TRP A 304 -2.08 -4.60 0.57
CA TRP A 304 -1.34 -3.72 1.48
C TRP A 304 -1.63 -2.26 1.14
N PRO A 305 -1.87 -1.39 2.15
CA PRO A 305 -2.26 -0.03 1.87
C PRO A 305 -1.12 0.79 1.25
N THR A 306 -1.47 1.69 0.34
CA THR A 306 -0.57 2.67 -0.25
C THR A 306 -0.69 4.03 0.44
N GLU A 307 0.32 4.89 0.31
CA GLU A 307 0.44 6.17 1.04
C GLU A 307 -0.74 7.14 0.86
N SER A 308 -1.55 6.98 -0.19
CA SER A 308 -2.74 7.79 -0.46
C SER A 308 -4.01 7.31 0.25
N GLU A 309 -3.94 6.23 1.02
CA GLU A 309 -5.11 5.61 1.62
C GLU A 309 -5.31 6.01 3.08
N LYS A 310 -6.54 5.89 3.56
CA LYS A 310 -6.95 6.31 4.92
C LYS A 310 -6.33 5.47 6.05
N VAL A 311 -5.62 4.40 5.71
CA VAL A 311 -5.14 3.38 6.63
C VAL A 311 -3.63 3.25 6.47
N THR A 312 -2.90 3.37 7.56
CA THR A 312 -1.46 3.11 7.59
C THR A 312 -1.18 1.61 7.65
N SER A 313 -0.01 1.18 7.16
CA SER A 313 0.45 -0.22 7.26
C SER A 313 0.35 -0.77 8.69
N LYS A 314 0.72 0.04 9.68
CA LYS A 314 0.64 -0.34 11.09
C LYS A 314 -0.78 -0.53 11.60
N GLN A 315 -1.70 0.36 11.23
CA GLN A 315 -3.12 0.19 11.59
C GLN A 315 -3.69 -1.08 10.99
N LEU A 316 -3.27 -1.46 9.77
CA LEU A 316 -3.66 -2.74 9.20
C LEU A 316 -3.04 -3.92 9.96
N GLU A 317 -1.75 -3.87 10.28
CA GLU A 317 -1.07 -4.91 11.08
C GLU A 317 -1.78 -5.15 12.43
N GLU A 318 -2.16 -4.08 13.15
CA GLU A 318 -2.89 -4.17 14.41
C GLU A 318 -4.26 -4.84 14.26
N GLU A 319 -4.97 -4.61 13.14
CA GLU A 319 -6.23 -5.31 12.87
C GLU A 319 -6.02 -6.75 12.39
N LEU A 320 -4.99 -7.04 11.60
CA LEU A 320 -4.63 -8.41 11.22
C LEU A 320 -4.34 -9.26 12.46
N ASP A 321 -3.61 -8.70 13.42
CA ASP A 321 -3.34 -9.32 14.71
C ASP A 321 -4.63 -9.54 15.50
N TYR A 322 -5.50 -8.53 15.61
CA TYR A 322 -6.78 -8.66 16.33
C TYR A 322 -7.69 -9.74 15.73
N PHE A 323 -7.81 -9.78 14.40
CA PHE A 323 -8.64 -10.76 13.70
C PHE A 323 -7.93 -12.11 13.48
N HIS A 324 -6.71 -12.27 14.00
CA HIS A 324 -5.88 -13.46 13.86
C HIS A 324 -5.72 -13.90 12.39
N ILE A 325 -5.53 -12.96 11.47
CA ILE A 325 -5.26 -13.28 10.07
C ILE A 325 -3.78 -13.67 9.94
N PRO A 326 -3.45 -14.91 9.54
CA PRO A 326 -2.06 -15.30 9.38
C PRO A 326 -1.45 -14.53 8.21
N PHE A 327 -0.42 -13.72 8.47
CA PHE A 327 0.30 -13.00 7.43
C PHE A 327 1.82 -13.05 7.64
N ASN A 328 2.55 -13.04 6.53
CA ASN A 328 3.99 -12.81 6.52
C ASN A 328 4.24 -11.57 5.67
N LYS A 329 4.64 -10.47 6.33
CA LYS A 329 4.86 -9.17 5.67
C LYS A 329 5.83 -9.27 4.50
N SER A 330 6.91 -10.05 4.64
CA SER A 330 7.91 -10.16 3.58
C SER A 330 7.39 -10.82 2.32
N LYS A 331 6.62 -11.90 2.50
CA LYS A 331 5.96 -12.59 1.39
C LYS A 331 4.96 -11.67 0.68
N VAL A 332 4.13 -10.96 1.43
CA VAL A 332 3.12 -10.03 0.88
C VAL A 332 3.79 -8.87 0.12
N LEU A 333 4.80 -8.22 0.70
CA LEU A 333 5.51 -7.13 0.03
C LEU A 333 6.23 -7.62 -1.24
N CYS A 334 6.89 -8.78 -1.18
CA CYS A 334 7.56 -9.38 -2.33
C CYS A 334 6.56 -9.76 -3.43
N SER A 335 5.43 -10.39 -3.08
CA SER A 335 4.42 -10.82 -4.04
C SER A 335 3.77 -9.62 -4.73
N LEU A 336 3.41 -8.57 -3.98
CA LEU A 336 2.83 -7.34 -4.55
C LEU A 336 3.82 -6.64 -5.50
N ALA A 337 5.09 -6.53 -5.11
CA ALA A 337 6.12 -5.94 -5.95
C ALA A 337 6.33 -6.76 -7.24
N LEU A 338 6.39 -8.10 -7.14
CA LEU A 338 6.51 -9.00 -8.29
C LEU A 338 5.28 -8.97 -9.21
N GLU A 339 4.07 -8.96 -8.64
CA GLU A 339 2.82 -8.83 -9.41
C GLU A 339 2.80 -7.50 -10.18
N ALA A 340 3.27 -6.40 -9.58
CA ALA A 340 3.39 -5.12 -10.26
C ALA A 340 4.40 -5.17 -11.42
N VAL A 341 5.57 -5.79 -11.23
CA VAL A 341 6.56 -5.99 -12.33
C VAL A 341 5.94 -6.85 -13.44
N ARG A 342 5.29 -7.97 -13.09
CA ARG A 342 4.63 -8.88 -14.02
C ARG A 342 3.52 -8.17 -14.81
N SER A 343 2.75 -7.30 -14.16
CA SER A 343 1.73 -6.47 -14.79
C SER A 343 2.35 -5.48 -15.78
N ASN A 344 3.41 -4.76 -15.39
CA ASN A 344 4.13 -3.84 -16.28
C ASN A 344 4.66 -4.56 -17.53
N PHE A 345 5.23 -5.75 -17.35
CA PHE A 345 5.71 -6.60 -18.44
C PHE A 345 4.59 -7.04 -19.38
N LYS A 346 3.47 -7.55 -18.85
CA LYS A 346 2.31 -7.96 -19.65
C LYS A 346 1.69 -6.79 -20.42
N ASN A 347 1.57 -5.62 -19.78
CA ASN A 347 1.04 -4.42 -20.42
C ASN A 347 1.91 -3.97 -21.60
N LEU A 348 3.23 -4.13 -21.50
CA LEU A 348 4.15 -3.84 -22.60
C LEU A 348 3.97 -4.82 -23.76
N ILE A 349 3.92 -6.13 -23.49
CA ILE A 349 3.65 -7.15 -24.51
C ILE A 349 2.36 -6.82 -25.26
N PHE A 350 1.27 -6.60 -24.52
CA PHE A 350 -0.02 -6.25 -25.13
C PHE A 350 0.06 -4.97 -25.97
N GLY A 351 0.80 -3.96 -25.49
CA GLY A 351 1.05 -2.74 -26.25
C GLY A 351 1.78 -2.99 -27.57
N PHE A 352 2.76 -3.89 -27.60
CA PHE A 352 3.48 -4.26 -28.83
C PHE A 352 2.64 -5.13 -29.77
N GLU A 353 1.87 -6.08 -29.25
CA GLU A 353 0.92 -6.88 -30.04
C GLU A 353 -0.07 -5.96 -30.76
N GLU A 354 -0.68 -5.02 -30.03
CA GLU A 354 -1.62 -4.06 -30.60
C GLU A 354 -0.92 -3.09 -31.59
N LEU A 355 0.35 -2.71 -31.34
CA LEU A 355 1.15 -1.92 -32.30
C LEU A 355 1.33 -2.67 -33.63
N ILE A 356 1.73 -3.94 -33.57
CA ILE A 356 1.98 -4.77 -34.77
C ILE A 356 0.69 -4.94 -35.57
N ILE A 357 -0.43 -5.23 -34.91
CA ILE A 357 -1.75 -5.33 -35.55
C ILE A 357 -2.13 -4.00 -36.25
N ARG A 358 -1.93 -2.87 -35.58
CA ARG A 358 -2.20 -1.53 -36.18
C ARG A 358 -1.32 -1.26 -37.38
N CYS A 359 -0.06 -1.68 -37.35
CA CYS A 359 0.85 -1.53 -38.48
C CYS A 359 0.46 -2.43 -39.65
N CYS A 360 -0.03 -3.65 -39.40
CA CYS A 360 -0.62 -4.51 -40.44
C CYS A 360 -1.82 -3.83 -41.11
N ASN A 361 -2.73 -3.23 -40.34
CA ASN A 361 -3.91 -2.51 -40.87
C ASN A 361 -3.53 -1.31 -41.76
N CYS A 362 -2.33 -0.77 -41.58
CA CYS A 362 -1.81 0.36 -42.36
C CYS A 362 -0.74 -0.04 -43.39
N PHE A 363 -0.55 -1.35 -43.64
CA PHE A 363 0.49 -1.90 -44.51
C PHE A 363 1.90 -1.38 -44.22
N ARG A 364 2.24 -1.22 -42.93
CA ARG A 364 3.57 -0.84 -42.46
C ARG A 364 4.25 -2.05 -41.87
N ASN A 365 5.43 -2.36 -42.38
CA ASN A 365 6.17 -3.57 -42.01
C ASN A 365 7.58 -3.29 -41.49
N ASN A 366 7.91 -2.02 -41.25
CA ASN A 366 9.14 -1.59 -40.62
C ASN A 366 8.84 -0.39 -39.71
N ILE A 367 9.14 -0.55 -38.43
CA ILE A 367 8.86 0.41 -37.37
C ILE A 367 10.12 0.56 -36.54
N ARG A 368 10.50 1.79 -36.25
CA ARG A 368 11.58 2.08 -35.30
C ARG A 368 11.08 3.00 -34.20
N LEU A 369 11.28 2.61 -32.95
CA LEU A 369 10.89 3.36 -31.77
C LEU A 369 12.14 3.86 -31.04
N GLU A 370 12.16 5.13 -30.65
CA GLU A 370 13.08 5.72 -29.67
C GLU A 370 12.33 5.89 -28.35
N ILE A 371 12.86 5.33 -27.26
CA ILE A 371 12.32 5.44 -25.91
C ILE A 371 13.41 6.02 -25.02
N ARG A 372 13.12 7.09 -24.29
CA ARG A 372 14.10 7.76 -23.41
C ARG A 372 13.86 7.41 -21.95
N ARG A 373 14.95 7.38 -21.18
CA ARG A 373 14.93 7.33 -19.71
C ARG A 373 14.42 8.69 -19.18
N GLU A 374 13.65 8.68 -18.09
CA GLU A 374 12.91 9.86 -17.60
C GLU A 374 13.76 11.15 -17.46
N GLY A 375 13.10 12.31 -17.61
CA GLY A 375 13.68 13.64 -17.41
C GLY A 375 13.44 14.61 -18.58
N ASP A 376 13.43 14.13 -19.83
CA ASP A 376 13.12 14.97 -21.00
C ASP A 376 12.81 14.15 -22.29
N GLY A 377 11.53 13.86 -22.56
CA GLY A 377 11.04 13.48 -23.91
C GLY A 377 10.60 12.02 -24.11
N GLY A 378 9.31 11.83 -24.37
CA GLY A 378 8.66 10.53 -24.52
C GLY A 378 9.03 9.70 -25.74
N ILE A 379 8.26 8.61 -25.94
CA ILE A 379 8.38 7.67 -27.07
C ILE A 379 8.26 8.41 -28.39
N ARG A 380 9.14 8.10 -29.35
CA ARG A 380 9.09 8.64 -30.71
C ARG A 380 9.20 7.54 -31.74
N LEU A 381 8.34 7.57 -32.74
CA LEU A 381 8.54 6.84 -33.99
C LEU A 381 9.63 7.53 -34.79
N VAL A 382 10.67 6.78 -35.13
CA VAL A 382 11.77 7.24 -35.98
C VAL A 382 11.43 6.82 -37.40
N ASP A 383 10.89 7.77 -38.17
CA ASP A 383 10.66 7.55 -39.60
C ASP A 383 11.95 7.79 -40.40
N ASN A 384 12.36 6.81 -41.19
CA ASN A 384 13.48 6.93 -42.11
C ASN A 384 13.11 7.68 -43.40
N ASN A 385 11.81 7.76 -43.73
CA ASN A 385 11.29 8.42 -44.92
C ASN A 385 10.76 9.81 -44.55
N LYS A 386 11.64 10.83 -44.58
CA LYS A 386 11.23 12.23 -44.40
C LYS A 386 10.37 12.71 -45.58
N SER A 387 9.08 12.37 -45.56
CA SER A 387 8.07 13.08 -46.34
C SER A 387 7.82 14.44 -45.68
N SER A 388 8.27 15.53 -46.29
CA SER A 388 8.07 16.90 -45.80
C SER A 388 6.64 17.43 -45.99
N ASP A 389 5.72 16.60 -46.49
CA ASP A 389 4.37 17.00 -46.88
C ASP A 389 3.34 16.70 -45.78
N ARG A 390 2.93 17.75 -45.07
CA ARG A 390 2.03 17.69 -43.89
C ARG A 390 0.58 17.35 -44.25
N ASP A 391 0.21 17.39 -45.53
CA ASP A 391 -1.15 17.10 -46.01
C ASP A 391 -1.31 15.69 -46.61
N SER A 392 -0.26 14.86 -46.52
CA SER A 392 -0.32 13.48 -47.00
C SER A 392 -1.09 12.57 -46.03
N LYS A 393 -1.90 11.62 -46.55
CA LYS A 393 -2.50 10.54 -45.73
C LYS A 393 -1.47 9.82 -44.87
N HIS A 394 -0.23 9.73 -45.38
CA HIS A 394 0.91 9.14 -44.67
C HIS A 394 1.24 9.84 -43.35
N TYR A 395 1.16 11.18 -43.30
CA TYR A 395 1.45 11.98 -42.12
C TYR A 395 0.44 11.72 -40.99
N TYR A 396 -0.86 11.65 -41.30
CA TYR A 396 -1.91 11.37 -40.33
C TYR A 396 -1.76 9.99 -39.67
N TYR A 397 -1.47 8.94 -40.45
CA TYR A 397 -1.25 7.60 -39.89
C TYR A 397 -0.03 7.52 -38.97
N LEU A 398 1.06 8.22 -39.30
CA LEU A 398 2.23 8.28 -38.43
C LEU A 398 1.92 9.01 -37.13
N GLN A 399 1.11 10.06 -37.18
CA GLN A 399 0.66 10.78 -36.00
C GLN A 399 -0.27 9.92 -35.12
N ASP A 400 -1.14 9.11 -35.73
CA ASP A 400 -2.00 8.15 -35.00
C ASP A 400 -1.17 7.06 -34.31
N LEU A 401 -0.22 6.45 -35.03
CA LEU A 401 0.71 5.47 -34.46
C LEU A 401 1.58 6.08 -33.35
N GLN A 402 2.02 7.33 -33.52
CA GLN A 402 2.78 8.06 -32.52
C GLN A 402 1.94 8.31 -31.27
N THR A 403 0.68 8.72 -31.44
CA THR A 403 -0.27 8.95 -30.34
C THR A 403 -0.55 7.65 -29.59
N PHE A 404 -0.73 6.55 -30.33
CA PHE A 404 -0.88 5.21 -29.78
C PHE A 404 0.35 4.77 -28.97
N CYS A 405 1.56 4.93 -29.53
CA CYS A 405 2.80 4.58 -28.83
C CYS A 405 2.95 5.39 -27.55
N VAL A 406 2.60 6.68 -27.58
CA VAL A 406 2.59 7.52 -26.39
C VAL A 406 1.56 7.05 -25.37
N SER A 407 0.37 6.61 -25.76
CA SER A 407 -0.62 6.15 -24.76
C SER A 407 -0.27 4.80 -24.13
N LYS A 408 0.41 3.90 -24.87
CA LYS A 408 0.71 2.54 -24.38
C LYS A 408 2.06 2.41 -23.69
N PHE A 409 3.07 3.16 -24.15
CA PHE A 409 4.43 3.00 -23.68
C PHE A 409 4.89 4.15 -22.78
N LYS A 410 4.07 5.20 -22.60
CA LYS A 410 4.39 6.29 -21.67
C LYS A 410 4.05 5.86 -20.25
N GLY A 411 5.04 5.34 -19.56
CA GLY A 411 4.97 5.03 -18.14
C GLY A 411 6.35 5.05 -17.51
N PRO A 412 6.44 5.30 -16.19
CA PRO A 412 7.72 5.41 -15.48
C PRO A 412 8.57 4.14 -15.62
N ASN A 413 7.91 2.98 -15.74
CA ASN A 413 8.57 1.68 -15.79
C ASN A 413 8.76 1.14 -17.21
N ALA A 414 8.27 1.81 -18.26
CA ALA A 414 8.29 1.24 -19.61
C ALA A 414 9.73 1.09 -20.14
N TYR A 415 10.53 2.15 -20.00
CA TYR A 415 11.95 2.12 -20.32
C TYR A 415 12.68 1.00 -19.55
N HIS A 416 12.50 0.98 -18.23
CA HIS A 416 13.18 0.04 -17.34
C HIS A 416 12.80 -1.42 -17.62
N THR A 417 11.51 -1.68 -17.83
CA THR A 417 11.03 -3.03 -18.16
C THR A 417 11.57 -3.47 -19.51
N LEU A 418 11.61 -2.58 -20.51
CA LEU A 418 12.21 -2.90 -21.81
C LEU A 418 13.71 -3.17 -21.70
N ASP A 419 14.49 -2.31 -21.03
CA ASP A 419 15.95 -2.50 -20.91
C ASP A 419 16.33 -3.83 -20.24
N ASN A 420 15.47 -4.33 -19.34
CA ASN A 420 15.74 -5.54 -18.56
C ASN A 420 15.08 -6.80 -19.11
N MET A 421 13.99 -6.66 -19.89
CA MET A 421 13.18 -7.79 -20.37
C MET A 421 13.08 -7.84 -21.91
N GLU A 422 13.90 -7.09 -22.65
CA GLU A 422 13.80 -6.99 -24.12
C GLU A 422 13.81 -8.36 -24.81
N LYS A 423 14.64 -9.28 -24.32
CA LYS A 423 14.79 -10.61 -24.89
C LYS A 423 13.50 -11.41 -24.77
N GLN A 424 12.89 -11.42 -23.58
CA GLN A 424 11.64 -12.14 -23.32
C GLN A 424 10.47 -11.54 -24.12
N ILE A 425 10.43 -10.21 -24.26
CA ILE A 425 9.43 -9.51 -25.08
C ILE A 425 9.62 -9.88 -26.56
N GLY A 426 10.85 -9.80 -27.06
CA GLY A 426 11.19 -10.11 -28.45
C GLY A 426 10.88 -11.56 -28.81
N GLU A 427 11.29 -12.53 -27.99
CA GLU A 427 11.03 -13.95 -28.19
C GLU A 427 9.52 -14.24 -28.24
N HIS A 428 8.74 -13.71 -27.30
CA HIS A 428 7.27 -13.85 -27.29
C HIS A 428 6.63 -13.27 -28.57
N LEU A 429 7.03 -12.06 -28.99
CA LEU A 429 6.45 -11.43 -30.18
C LEU A 429 6.83 -12.16 -31.48
N VAL A 430 8.06 -12.68 -31.58
CA VAL A 430 8.50 -13.49 -32.72
C VAL A 430 7.70 -14.79 -32.81
N GLU A 431 7.41 -15.41 -31.67
CA GLU A 431 6.57 -16.62 -31.61
C GLU A 431 5.11 -16.33 -31.99
N VAL A 432 4.48 -15.31 -31.39
CA VAL A 432 3.08 -14.94 -31.65
C VAL A 432 2.84 -14.52 -33.10
N PHE A 433 3.80 -13.82 -33.72
CA PHE A 433 3.70 -13.33 -35.10
C PHE A 433 4.60 -14.11 -36.08
N SER A 434 4.79 -15.41 -35.84
CA SER A 434 5.66 -16.27 -36.66
C SER A 434 5.30 -16.26 -38.14
N ASP A 435 4.00 -16.19 -38.46
CA ASP A 435 3.48 -16.15 -39.84
C ASP A 435 3.95 -14.92 -40.62
N LEU A 436 4.30 -13.83 -39.91
CA LEU A 436 4.79 -12.59 -40.50
C LEU A 436 6.32 -12.54 -40.63
N GLU A 437 7.04 -13.59 -40.21
CA GLU A 437 8.50 -13.61 -40.11
C GLU A 437 9.04 -12.39 -39.33
N LEU A 438 8.40 -12.10 -38.19
CA LEU A 438 8.72 -10.93 -37.40
C LEU A 438 10.18 -10.96 -36.94
N LYS A 439 10.86 -9.82 -37.08
CA LYS A 439 12.21 -9.56 -36.58
C LYS A 439 12.15 -8.46 -35.53
N TRP A 440 12.69 -8.76 -34.37
CA TRP A 440 12.85 -7.85 -33.25
C TRP A 440 14.34 -7.52 -33.08
N GLU A 441 14.68 -6.23 -33.12
CA GLU A 441 16.03 -5.73 -32.89
C GLU A 441 16.03 -4.68 -31.78
N PHE A 442 16.85 -4.89 -30.76
CA PHE A 442 17.02 -3.98 -29.64
C PHE A 442 18.44 -3.39 -29.63
N SER A 443 18.54 -2.09 -29.33
CA SER A 443 19.82 -1.44 -29.04
C SER A 443 19.63 -0.29 -28.04
N ARG A 444 20.71 0.07 -27.35
CA ARG A 444 20.71 1.18 -26.37
C ARG A 444 21.93 2.07 -26.54
N THR A 445 21.81 3.33 -26.13
CA THR A 445 22.94 4.27 -26.12
C THR A 445 23.93 3.90 -25.03
N HIS A 446 25.21 4.27 -25.21
CA HIS A 446 26.27 3.96 -24.24
C HIS A 446 26.04 4.58 -22.86
N ASP A 447 25.34 5.70 -22.80
CA ASP A 447 24.97 6.41 -21.56
C ASP A 447 23.67 5.88 -20.93
N HIS A 448 23.04 4.86 -21.51
CA HIS A 448 21.73 4.34 -21.09
C HIS A 448 20.64 5.43 -20.99
N SER A 449 20.72 6.48 -21.82
CA SER A 449 19.68 7.51 -21.88
C SER A 449 18.55 7.13 -22.84
N LYS A 450 18.80 6.26 -23.83
CA LYS A 450 17.82 5.87 -24.85
C LYS A 450 17.89 4.40 -25.25
N ILE A 451 16.74 3.87 -25.62
CA ILE A 451 16.52 2.56 -26.21
C ILE A 451 15.95 2.76 -27.61
N TYR A 452 16.42 1.92 -28.54
CA TYR A 452 15.90 1.81 -29.90
C TYR A 452 15.37 0.40 -30.12
N ILE A 453 14.12 0.30 -30.55
CA ILE A 453 13.47 -0.95 -30.94
C ILE A 453 13.12 -0.88 -32.41
N SER A 454 13.58 -1.86 -33.17
CA SER A 454 13.27 -2.01 -34.59
C SER A 454 12.44 -3.29 -34.77
N ILE A 455 11.22 -3.12 -35.29
CA ILE A 455 10.29 -4.21 -35.58
C ILE A 455 10.12 -4.24 -37.09
N SER A 456 10.43 -5.38 -37.71
CA SER A 456 10.19 -5.58 -39.14
C SER A 456 9.54 -6.92 -39.42
N PHE A 457 8.74 -7.00 -40.48
CA PHE A 457 8.03 -8.22 -40.87
C PHE A 457 7.71 -8.23 -42.38
N SER A 458 7.22 -9.36 -42.89
CA SER A 458 6.87 -9.55 -44.31
C SER A 458 5.38 -9.86 -44.48
N PHE A 459 4.76 -9.26 -45.49
CA PHE A 459 3.39 -9.59 -45.89
C PHE A 459 3.32 -10.74 -46.91
N GLU A 460 4.47 -11.23 -47.42
CA GLU A 460 4.52 -12.23 -48.48
C GLU A 460 3.88 -13.57 -48.07
N ASN A 461 3.99 -13.95 -46.81
CA ASN A 461 3.39 -15.19 -46.30
C ASN A 461 1.87 -15.09 -46.10
N ILE A 462 1.34 -13.89 -45.83
CA ILE A 462 -0.12 -13.67 -45.83
C ILE A 462 -0.68 -13.96 -47.23
N VAL A 463 0.00 -13.51 -48.29
CA VAL A 463 -0.40 -13.76 -49.68
C VAL A 463 -0.36 -15.24 -50.03
N LYS A 464 0.64 -15.99 -49.54
CA LYS A 464 0.72 -17.45 -49.71
C LYS A 464 -0.45 -18.17 -49.01
N ASN A 465 -0.82 -17.74 -47.80
CA ASN A 465 -1.94 -18.31 -47.05
C ASN A 465 -3.29 -18.03 -47.73
N ILE A 466 -3.50 -16.82 -48.27
CA ILE A 466 -4.68 -16.49 -49.08
C ILE A 466 -4.79 -17.39 -50.32
N ASN A 467 -3.67 -17.61 -51.02
CA ASN A 467 -3.63 -18.46 -52.21
C ASN A 467 -3.84 -19.97 -51.91
N SER A 468 -3.53 -20.40 -50.68
CA SER A 468 -3.80 -21.77 -50.21
C SER A 468 -5.25 -21.98 -49.74
N GLN A 469 -5.96 -20.90 -49.38
CA GLN A 469 -7.39 -20.94 -49.06
C GLN A 469 -8.27 -20.80 -50.31
N SER A 470 -7.80 -20.10 -51.36
CA SER A 470 -8.51 -19.95 -52.64
C SER A 470 -8.38 -21.16 -53.59
N THR A 471 -7.69 -22.23 -53.17
CA THR A 471 -7.61 -23.50 -53.92
C THR A 471 -8.68 -24.53 -53.52
N TYR A 472 -9.66 -24.11 -52.70
CA TYR A 472 -10.89 -24.83 -52.38
C TYR A 472 -12.16 -24.07 -52.83
N GLU A 473 -12.21 -23.61 -54.08
CA GLU A 473 -13.47 -23.32 -54.80
C GLU A 473 -13.42 -23.85 -56.23
#